data_AF-A0A1F6EF12-F1
#
_entry.id   AF-A0A1F6EF12-F1
#
_cell.length_a   1.000
_cell.length_b   1.000
_cell.length_c   1.000
_cell.angle_alpha   90.00
_cell.angle_beta   90.00
_cell.angle_gamma   90.00
#
_symmetry.space_group_name_H-M   'P 1'
#
loop_
_entity.id
_entity.type
_entity.pdbx_description
1 polymer ?
#
loop_
_entity_poly.entity_id
_entity_poly.type
_entity_poly.pdbx_seq_one_letter_code
_entity_poly.pdbx_strand_id
1 'polypeptide(L)'
;MVTARISQHTVGLVSKDDPTMAVCLKPGAQLIVSDIPQALQQQWGVDAVERAVFDQKVDGGFRDGVLFHKHPNELRLFHAMSFGISVSVEEVFADKPVSRKRKLFSALLPGR
;
A
#
# COMPACT_ATOMS: atom_id res chain seq x y z
N MET A 1 -1.32 12.36 2.71
CA MET A 1 -2.29 11.60 3.53
C MET A 1 -1.63 11.26 4.85
N VAL A 2 -2.42 10.90 5.86
CA VAL A 2 -1.89 10.57 7.20
C VAL A 2 -2.54 9.31 7.74
N THR A 3 -1.84 8.58 8.61
CA THR A 3 -2.42 7.44 9.32
C THR A 3 -3.47 7.92 10.33
N ALA A 4 -4.69 7.39 10.25
CA ALA A 4 -5.76 7.72 11.16
C ALA A 4 -6.73 6.54 11.36
N ARG A 5 -7.52 6.61 12.44
CA ARG A 5 -8.59 5.66 12.69
C ARG A 5 -9.75 5.95 11.75
N ILE A 6 -10.13 4.97 10.92
CA ILE A 6 -11.24 5.05 9.95
C ILE A 6 -12.51 4.39 10.50
N SER A 7 -12.37 3.38 11.35
CA SER A 7 -13.49 2.73 12.05
C SER A 7 -13.07 2.34 13.47
N GLN A 8 -13.98 1.81 14.28
CA GLN A 8 -13.66 1.33 15.64
C GLN A 8 -12.50 0.32 15.67
N HIS A 9 -12.25 -0.40 14.57
CA HIS A 9 -11.24 -1.46 14.51
C HIS A 9 -10.20 -1.29 13.40
N THR A 10 -10.31 -0.24 12.57
CA THR A 10 -9.48 -0.07 11.38
C THR A 10 -8.69 1.24 11.45
N VAL A 11 -7.38 1.12 11.23
CA VAL A 11 -6.48 2.25 10.95
C VAL A 11 -6.13 2.20 9.48
N GLY A 12 -6.21 3.33 8.80
CA GLY A 12 -5.82 3.45 7.40
C GLY A 12 -5.36 4.86 7.10
N LEU A 13 -5.48 5.27 5.84
CA LEU A 13 -5.04 6.57 5.37
C LEU A 13 -6.25 7.50 5.18
N VAL A 14 -6.12 8.74 5.64
CA VAL A 14 -7.10 9.80 5.41
C VAL A 14 -6.45 11.01 4.76
N SER A 15 -7.25 11.88 4.15
CA SER A 15 -6.76 13.17 3.67
C SER A 15 -6.22 14.00 4.84
N LYS A 16 -5.15 14.75 4.59
CA LYS A 16 -4.58 15.66 5.58
C LYS A 16 -5.49 16.87 5.80
N ASP A 17 -6.20 17.28 4.75
CA ASP A 17 -7.06 18.46 4.75
C ASP A 17 -8.51 18.14 5.13
N ASP A 18 -8.92 16.86 5.00
CA ASP A 18 -10.24 16.36 5.39
C ASP A 18 -10.14 14.96 6.03
N PRO A 19 -10.10 14.87 7.37
CA PRO A 19 -10.00 13.59 8.09
C PRO A 19 -11.20 12.65 7.90
N THR A 20 -12.32 13.14 7.35
CA THR A 20 -13.48 12.30 7.03
C THR A 20 -13.34 11.56 5.70
N MET A 21 -12.41 12.00 4.84
CA MET A 21 -12.12 11.39 3.56
C MET A 21 -11.05 10.31 3.71
N ALA A 22 -11.46 9.04 3.60
CA ALA A 22 -10.54 7.91 3.47
C ALA A 22 -9.80 7.95 2.12
N VAL A 23 -8.53 7.56 2.13
CA VAL A 23 -7.69 7.44 0.94
C VAL A 23 -7.39 5.97 0.69
N CYS A 24 -7.83 5.46 -0.46
CA CYS A 24 -7.59 4.09 -0.88
C CYS A 24 -6.37 4.02 -1.80
N LEU A 25 -5.52 3.02 -1.59
CA LEU A 25 -4.36 2.73 -2.43
C LEU A 25 -4.47 1.34 -3.04
N LYS A 26 -3.91 1.17 -4.24
CA LYS A 26 -3.77 -0.15 -4.88
C LYS A 26 -2.51 -0.83 -4.31
N PRO A 27 -2.55 -2.11 -3.91
CA PRO A 27 -1.34 -2.88 -3.56
C PRO A 27 -0.25 -2.71 -4.63
N GLY A 28 0.98 -2.48 -4.19
CA GLY A 28 2.11 -2.14 -5.05
C GLY A 28 2.36 -0.65 -5.24
N ALA A 29 1.52 0.24 -4.70
CA ALA A 29 1.77 1.69 -4.73
C ALA A 29 3.07 2.03 -3.99
N GLN A 30 3.93 2.81 -4.63
CA GLN A 30 5.18 3.31 -4.05
C GLN A 30 4.90 4.51 -3.16
N LEU A 31 5.41 4.49 -1.93
CA LEU A 31 5.12 5.45 -0.89
C LEU A 31 6.40 6.02 -0.28
N ILE A 32 6.31 7.28 0.14
CA ILE A 32 7.21 7.86 1.14
C ILE A 32 6.43 7.93 2.45
N VAL A 33 6.97 7.32 3.49
CA VAL A 33 6.48 7.42 4.86
C VAL A 33 7.42 8.34 5.63
N SER A 34 6.90 9.43 6.18
CA SER A 34 7.68 10.42 6.92
C SER A 34 7.08 10.69 8.29
N ASP A 35 7.83 11.40 9.13
CA ASP A 35 7.46 11.71 10.51
C ASP A 35 7.26 10.44 11.36
N ILE A 36 8.05 9.39 11.06
CA ILE A 36 8.03 8.13 11.80
C ILE A 36 8.54 8.41 13.23
N PRO A 37 7.79 8.08 14.31
CA PRO A 37 8.23 8.35 15.67
C PRO A 37 9.54 7.62 16.03
N GLN A 38 10.41 8.25 16.83
CA GLN A 38 11.72 7.69 17.20
C GLN A 38 11.65 6.28 17.82
N ALA A 39 10.62 6.02 18.63
CA ALA A 39 10.39 4.68 19.20
C ALA A 39 10.16 3.62 18.10
N LEU A 40 9.41 3.97 17.06
CA LEU A 40 9.14 3.08 15.92
C LEU A 40 10.36 2.97 14.99
N GLN A 41 11.13 4.05 14.83
CA GLN A 41 12.42 4.01 14.13
C GLN A 41 13.36 2.97 14.74
N GLN A 42 13.52 3.01 16.07
CA GLN A 42 14.35 2.05 16.81
C GLN A 42 13.78 0.63 16.76
N GLN A 43 12.46 0.49 16.95
CA GLN A 43 11.80 -0.81 16.95
C GLN A 43 11.86 -1.51 15.59
N TRP A 44 11.71 -0.77 14.50
CA TRP A 44 11.65 -1.32 13.14
C TRP A 44 12.97 -1.21 12.38
N GLY A 45 13.98 -0.55 12.93
CA GLY A 45 15.25 -0.32 12.25
C GLY A 45 15.07 0.49 10.95
N VAL A 46 14.34 1.59 11.03
CA VAL A 46 14.02 2.51 9.92
C VAL A 46 14.39 3.94 10.28
N ASP A 47 14.57 4.81 9.28
CA ASP A 47 14.82 6.23 9.52
C ASP A 47 13.52 7.01 9.73
N ALA A 48 13.62 8.30 10.07
CA ALA A 48 12.46 9.19 10.19
C ALA A 48 11.64 9.34 8.89
N VAL A 49 12.28 9.06 7.75
CA VAL A 49 11.69 9.05 6.41
C VAL A 49 12.15 7.79 5.69
N GLU A 50 11.22 7.02 5.16
CA GLU A 50 11.51 5.79 4.43
C GLU A 50 10.67 5.62 3.18
N ARG A 51 11.24 4.91 2.21
CA ARG A 51 10.50 4.38 1.06
C ARG A 51 9.82 3.08 1.45
N ALA A 52 8.59 2.92 0.98
CA ALA A 52 7.81 1.73 1.24
C ALA A 52 6.87 1.39 0.09
N VAL A 53 6.39 0.15 0.06
CA VAL A 53 5.36 -0.29 -0.88
C VAL A 53 4.09 -0.59 -0.09
N PHE A 54 2.97 -0.04 -0.54
CA PHE A 54 1.67 -0.39 0.03
C PHE A 54 1.32 -1.86 -0.26
N ASP A 55 0.87 -2.58 0.76
CA ASP A 55 0.43 -3.96 0.60
C ASP A 55 -0.68 -4.30 1.61
N GLN A 56 -1.39 -5.40 1.35
CA GLN A 56 -2.55 -5.83 2.11
C GLN A 56 -2.47 -7.33 2.42
N LYS A 57 -2.68 -7.71 3.69
CA LYS A 57 -2.89 -9.12 4.05
C LYS A 57 -4.27 -9.59 3.60
N VAL A 58 -4.31 -10.70 2.86
CA VAL A 58 -5.53 -11.28 2.27
C VAL A 58 -6.37 -12.08 3.29
N ASP A 59 -5.77 -12.54 4.38
CA ASP A 59 -6.47 -13.39 5.38
C ASP A 59 -7.14 -12.56 6.49
N GLY A 60 -8.48 -12.49 6.43
CA GLY A 60 -9.35 -11.78 7.37
C GLY A 60 -9.36 -10.26 7.15
N GLY A 61 -10.45 -9.59 7.54
CA GLY A 61 -10.77 -8.19 7.22
C GLY A 61 -9.56 -7.24 7.13
N PHE A 62 -9.47 -6.56 5.98
CA PHE A 62 -8.38 -5.76 5.44
C PHE A 62 -7.41 -5.14 6.48
N ARG A 63 -6.22 -5.74 6.55
CA ARG A 63 -5.09 -5.26 7.37
C ARG A 63 -4.05 -4.64 6.45
N ASP A 64 -4.33 -3.41 6.09
CA ASP A 64 -3.50 -2.55 5.26
C ASP A 64 -2.18 -2.20 5.98
N GLY A 65 -1.11 -2.08 5.20
CA GLY A 65 0.19 -1.73 5.71
C GLY A 65 1.19 -1.38 4.63
N VAL A 66 2.46 -1.34 5.03
CA VAL A 66 3.57 -1.06 4.12
C VAL A 66 4.72 -2.03 4.33
N LEU A 67 5.42 -2.33 3.24
CA LEU A 67 6.71 -3.02 3.23
C LEU A 67 7.79 -1.95 3.06
N PHE A 68 8.55 -1.67 4.11
CA PHE A 68 9.67 -0.74 4.01
C PHE A 68 10.79 -1.34 3.14
N HIS A 69 11.45 -0.51 2.32
CA HIS A 69 12.55 -1.00 1.46
C HIS A 69 13.71 -1.64 2.23
N LYS A 70 13.97 -1.18 3.45
CA LYS A 70 14.95 -1.81 4.35
C LYS A 70 14.55 -3.20 4.83
N HIS A 71 13.24 -3.48 4.89
CA HIS A 71 12.65 -4.72 5.40
C HIS A 71 11.54 -5.24 4.47
N PRO A 72 11.87 -5.63 3.22
CA PRO A 72 10.88 -5.88 2.16
C PRO A 72 10.02 -7.13 2.39
N ASN A 73 10.36 -7.95 3.37
CA ASN A 73 9.64 -9.19 3.72
C ASN A 73 8.76 -9.03 4.96
N GLU A 74 8.68 -7.83 5.55
CA GLU A 74 8.02 -7.62 6.83
C GLU A 74 6.95 -6.53 6.73
N LEU A 75 5.68 -6.96 6.66
CA LEU A 75 4.55 -6.05 6.55
C LEU A 75 4.30 -5.31 7.87
N ARG A 76 4.45 -3.99 7.83
CA ARG A 76 4.10 -3.07 8.91
C ARG A 76 2.66 -2.62 8.74
N LEU A 77 1.77 -3.20 9.55
CA LEU A 77 0.36 -2.88 9.51
C LEU A 77 0.10 -1.45 10.01
N PHE A 78 -0.80 -0.72 9.36
CA PHE A 78 -1.22 0.60 9.83
C PHE A 78 -1.79 0.58 11.26
N HIS A 79 -2.43 -0.52 11.66
CA HIS A 79 -2.91 -0.69 13.04
C HIS A 79 -1.78 -0.73 14.08
N ALA A 80 -0.58 -1.19 13.69
CA ALA A 80 0.61 -1.19 14.53
C ALA A 80 1.39 0.13 14.44
N MET A 81 0.98 1.04 13.57
CA MET A 81 1.56 2.38 13.46
C MET A 81 0.89 3.34 14.44
N SER A 82 1.64 4.36 14.87
CA SER A 82 1.05 5.54 15.51
C SER A 82 0.17 6.32 14.53
N PHE A 83 -0.78 7.09 15.06
CA PHE A 83 -1.56 8.03 14.24
C PHE A 83 -0.74 9.27 13.88
N GLY A 84 -1.12 9.92 12.77
CA GLY A 84 -0.50 11.15 12.31
C GLY A 84 0.82 10.96 11.56
N ILE A 85 1.21 9.73 11.25
CA ILE A 85 2.38 9.48 10.39
C ILE A 85 2.02 9.92 8.97
N SER A 86 2.88 10.74 8.39
CA SER A 86 2.71 11.27 7.04
C SER A 86 3.01 10.20 6.01
N VAL A 87 2.14 10.09 5.00
CA VAL A 87 2.34 9.21 3.86
C VAL A 87 2.05 9.99 2.57
N SER A 88 2.93 9.86 1.59
CA SER A 88 2.77 10.40 0.24
C SER A 88 3.08 9.33 -0.81
N VAL A 89 2.56 9.49 -2.03
CA VAL A 89 2.84 8.58 -3.14
C VAL A 89 4.08 9.06 -3.88
N GLU A 90 5.06 8.18 -4.05
CA GLU A 90 6.24 8.42 -4.89
C GLU A 90 5.84 8.17 -6.35
N GLU A 91 5.18 9.17 -6.97
CA GLU A 91 4.65 9.21 -8.34
C GLU A 91 3.85 7.97 -8.83
N VAL A 92 2.59 8.20 -9.21
CA VAL A 92 1.74 7.15 -9.80
C VAL A 92 2.27 6.80 -11.19
N PHE A 93 3.01 5.71 -11.35
CA PHE A 93 3.16 5.10 -12.66
C PHE A 93 1.78 4.62 -13.12
N ALA A 94 1.15 5.39 -14.01
CA ALA A 94 0.00 4.94 -14.77
C ALA A 94 0.32 3.55 -15.34
N ASP A 95 -0.54 2.56 -15.08
CA ASP A 95 -0.39 1.19 -15.55
C ASP A 95 0.04 1.21 -17.03
N LYS A 96 1.26 0.76 -17.35
CA LYS A 96 1.59 0.44 -18.75
C LYS A 96 0.66 -0.72 -19.14
N PRO A 97 -0.14 -0.59 -20.21
CA PRO A 97 -1.08 -1.64 -20.58
C PRO A 97 -0.33 -2.94 -20.84
N VAL A 98 -0.64 -3.98 -20.04
CA VAL A 98 -0.16 -5.34 -20.27
C VAL A 98 -0.80 -5.83 -21.57
N SER A 99 -0.01 -5.78 -22.65
CA SER A 99 -0.39 -6.32 -23.95
C SER A 99 -0.49 -7.85 -23.85
N ARG A 100 -1.66 -8.37 -23.47
CA ARG A 100 -1.96 -9.80 -23.54
C ARG A 100 -1.99 -10.22 -25.02
N LYS A 101 -0.91 -10.83 -25.51
CA LYS A 101 -0.92 -11.55 -26.78
C LYS A 101 -1.94 -12.69 -26.69
N ARG A 102 -3.14 -12.51 -27.25
CA ARG A 102 -4.08 -13.60 -27.50
C ARG A 102 -3.45 -14.50 -28.56
N LYS A 103 -2.99 -15.70 -28.17
CA LYS A 103 -2.81 -16.80 -29.14
C LYS A 103 -4.22 -17.18 -29.60
N LEU A 104 -4.61 -16.75 -30.81
CA LEU A 104 -5.74 -17.35 -31.50
C LEU A 104 -5.36 -18.80 -31.81
N PHE A 105 -6.01 -19.76 -31.15
CA PHE A 105 -6.12 -21.11 -31.67
C PHE A 105 -7.27 -21.10 -32.67
N SER A 106 -6.96 -21.15 -33.96
CA SER A 106 -7.96 -21.48 -34.98
C SER A 106 -8.20 -22.99 -34.94
N ALA A 107 -9.31 -23.42 -34.36
CA ALA A 107 -9.82 -24.76 -34.58
C ALA A 107 -10.40 -24.83 -36.01
N LEU A 108 -9.72 -25.54 -36.91
CA LEU A 108 -10.32 -25.97 -38.17
C LEU A 108 -11.36 -27.07 -37.85
N LEU A 109 -12.62 -26.81 -38.17
CA LEU A 109 -13.63 -27.85 -38.34
C LEU A 109 -13.44 -28.48 -39.73
N PRO A 110 -13.25 -29.81 -39.86
CA PRO A 110 -13.37 -30.45 -41.16
C PRO A 110 -14.84 -30.71 -41.44
N GLY A 111 -15.38 -30.00 -42.44
CA GLY A 111 -16.64 -30.36 -43.08
C GLY A 111 -16.37 -31.21 -44.31
N ARG A 112 -16.82 -32.46 -44.29
CA ARG A 112 -17.57 -33.15 -45.35
C ARG A 112 -17.76 -34.63 -44.99
#